data_AF-A0A974Y0X3-F1
#
_entry.id   AF-A0A974Y0X3-F1
#
_cell.length_a   1.000
_cell.length_b   1.000
_cell.length_c   1.000
_cell.angle_alpha   90.00
_cell.angle_beta   90.00
_cell.angle_gamma   90.00
#
_symmetry.space_group_name_H-M   'P 1'
#
loop_
_entity.id
_entity.type
_entity.pdbx_description
1 polymer ?
#
loop_
_entity_poly.entity_id
_entity_poly.type
_entity_poly.pdbx_seq_one_letter_code
_entity_poly.pdbx_strand_id
1 'polypeptide(L)'
;MHSEFEDWNNGWYGLRLALRPAEIDRLLVLLQRLRQDPDQHFHIASDYTGSGGLGDIEVSVASQSEVDNMHLGGLAVAPDSTLPPAGH
;
A
#
# COMPACT_ATOMS: atom_id res chain seq x y z
N MET A 1 -8.00 10.25 1.94
CA MET A 1 -7.69 8.84 1.78
C MET A 1 -8.95 8.07 2.08
N HIS A 2 -9.18 6.99 1.37
CA HIS A 2 -10.30 6.08 1.62
C HIS A 2 -9.80 4.65 1.50
N SER A 3 -10.22 3.79 2.43
CA SER A 3 -9.84 2.37 2.46
C SER A 3 -11.07 1.49 2.34
N GLU A 4 -10.97 0.44 1.54
CA GLU A 4 -11.95 -0.64 1.47
C GLU A 4 -11.28 -1.96 1.78
N PHE A 5 -11.86 -2.71 2.72
CA PHE A 5 -11.48 -4.07 3.05
C PHE A 5 -12.57 -5.00 2.54
N GLU A 6 -12.20 -5.96 1.69
CA GLU A 6 -13.15 -6.87 1.03
C GLU A 6 -12.82 -8.31 1.39
N ASP A 7 -13.83 -9.07 1.81
CA ASP A 7 -13.75 -10.52 1.96
C ASP A 7 -14.21 -11.17 0.64
N TRP A 8 -13.30 -11.88 -0.03
CA TRP A 8 -13.60 -12.57 -1.29
C TRP A 8 -14.29 -13.94 -1.08
N ASN A 9 -14.59 -14.30 0.17
CA ASN A 9 -15.27 -15.54 0.58
C ASN A 9 -14.56 -16.82 0.12
N ASN A 10 -13.24 -16.76 -0.07
CA ASN A 10 -12.39 -17.88 -0.50
C ASN A 10 -11.12 -18.02 0.34
N GLY A 11 -11.08 -17.36 1.51
CA GLY A 11 -9.92 -17.32 2.39
C GLY A 11 -8.93 -16.19 2.10
N TRP A 12 -9.13 -15.43 1.03
CA TRP A 12 -8.34 -14.24 0.70
C TRP A 12 -9.13 -12.95 0.95
N TYR A 13 -8.39 -11.91 1.31
CA TYR A 13 -8.93 -10.58 1.58
C TYR A 13 -8.26 -9.57 0.66
N GLY A 14 -9.04 -8.60 0.18
CA GLY A 14 -8.57 -7.46 -0.57
C GLY A 14 -8.47 -6.21 0.30
N LEU A 15 -7.42 -5.43 0.10
CA LEU A 15 -7.31 -4.06 0.62
C LEU A 15 -7.14 -3.09 -0.54
N ARG A 16 -8.06 -2.13 -0.67
CA ARG A 16 -7.96 -1.04 -1.64
C ARG A 16 -7.73 0.27 -0.91
N LEU A 17 -6.71 1.02 -1.32
CA LEU A 17 -6.45 2.38 -0.86
C LEU A 17 -6.63 3.37 -2.02
N ALA A 18 -7.53 4.33 -1.82
CA ALA A 18 -7.67 5.49 -2.70
C ALA A 18 -7.01 6.71 -2.06
N LEU A 19 -6.01 7.25 -2.76
CA LEU A 19 -5.17 8.35 -2.30
C LEU A 19 -5.47 9.62 -3.08
N ARG A 20 -5.47 10.76 -2.38
CA ARG A 20 -5.45 12.10 -2.98
C ARG A 20 -4.01 12.46 -3.38
N PRO A 21 -3.79 13.37 -4.34
CA PRO A 21 -2.43 13.80 -4.72
C PRO A 21 -1.53 14.19 -3.54
N ALA A 22 -2.04 15.00 -2.61
CA ALA A 22 -1.28 15.40 -1.42
C ALA A 22 -0.89 14.22 -0.50
N GLU A 23 -1.67 13.13 -0.52
CA GLU A 23 -1.36 11.93 0.25
C GLU A 23 -0.30 11.08 -0.44
N ILE A 24 -0.30 11.07 -1.78
CA ILE A 24 0.79 10.47 -2.57
C ILE A 24 2.10 11.18 -2.26
N ASP A 25 2.13 12.52 -2.28
CA ASP A 25 3.33 13.29 -1.95
C ASP A 25 3.84 12.98 -0.55
N ARG A 26 2.93 12.86 0.43
CA ARG A 26 3.28 12.48 1.79
C ARG A 26 3.86 11.07 1.88
N LEU A 27 3.26 10.10 1.19
CA LEU A 27 3.75 8.72 1.15
C LEU A 27 5.12 8.63 0.48
N LEU A 28 5.37 9.38 -0.59
CA LEU A 28 6.69 9.42 -1.24
C LEU A 28 7.78 9.87 -0.25
N VAL A 29 7.52 10.90 0.55
CA VAL A 29 8.45 11.37 1.59
C VAL A 29 8.68 10.30 2.66
N LEU A 30 7.62 9.63 3.12
CA LEU A 30 7.73 8.58 4.14
C LEU A 30 8.52 7.36 3.63
N LEU A 31 8.28 6.94 2.39
CA LEU A 31 9.01 5.85 1.74
C LEU A 31 10.48 6.20 1.52
N GLN A 32 10.77 7.45 1.12
CA GLN A 32 12.15 7.94 1.03
C GLN A 32 12.84 7.92 2.40
N ARG A 33 12.12 8.25 3.49
CA ARG A 33 12.65 8.18 4.84
C ARG A 33 12.98 6.74 5.26
N LEU A 34 12.08 5.79 5.02
CA LEU A 34 12.34 4.37 5.31
C LEU A 34 13.59 3.85 4.57
N ARG A 35 13.79 4.28 3.33
CA ARG A 35 15.00 3.92 2.57
C ARG A 35 16.29 4.48 3.20
N GLN A 36 16.22 5.63 3.85
CA GLN A 36 17.39 6.28 4.50
C GLN A 36 17.63 5.76 5.91
N ASP A 37 16.59 5.27 6.58
CA ASP A 37 16.58 4.86 7.98
C ASP A 37 15.71 3.58 8.12
N PRO A 38 16.26 2.40 7.77
CA PRO A 38 15.50 1.16 7.65
C PRO A 38 14.89 0.63 8.96
N ASP A 39 15.34 1.14 10.10
CA ASP A 39 14.83 0.77 11.42
C ASP A 39 13.52 1.52 11.78
N GLN A 40 13.06 2.45 10.92
CA GLN A 40 11.81 3.17 11.09
C GLN A 40 10.61 2.43 10.47
N HIS A 41 9.42 2.89 10.82
CA HIS A 41 8.15 2.51 10.21
C HIS A 41 7.19 3.70 10.23
N PHE A 42 6.09 3.62 9.48
CA PHE A 42 5.00 4.59 9.58
C PHE A 42 3.65 3.90 9.48
N HIS A 43 2.61 4.60 9.94
CA HIS A 43 1.25 4.11 10.01
C HIS A 43 0.31 4.92 9.12
N ILE A 44 -0.67 4.23 8.55
CA ILE A 44 -1.89 4.80 7.98
C ILE A 44 -3.05 4.29 8.85
N ALA A 45 -3.57 5.15 9.70
CA ALA A 45 -4.58 4.79 10.69
C ALA A 45 -5.93 5.47 10.41
N SER A 46 -7.03 4.81 10.81
CA SER A 46 -8.33 5.44 10.95
C SER A 46 -8.42 6.23 12.26
N ASP A 47 -9.57 6.85 12.52
CA ASP A 47 -9.86 7.45 13.82
C ASP A 47 -10.37 6.43 14.85
N TYR A 48 -10.45 5.14 14.47
CA TYR A 48 -10.93 4.04 15.30
C TYR A 48 -12.36 4.22 15.83
N THR A 49 -13.21 4.93 15.08
CA THR A 49 -14.61 5.15 15.46
C THR A 49 -15.59 4.26 14.68
N GLY A 50 -16.82 4.15 15.17
CA GLY A 50 -17.91 3.44 14.48
C GLY A 50 -17.97 1.94 14.75
N SER A 51 -18.50 1.17 13.78
CA SER A 51 -18.82 -0.26 13.92
C SER A 51 -17.63 -1.21 13.71
N GLY A 52 -16.40 -0.67 13.60
CA GLY A 52 -15.19 -1.44 13.27
C GLY A 52 -14.88 -1.48 11.77
N GLY A 53 -13.66 -1.91 11.43
CA GLY A 53 -13.13 -1.91 10.07
C GLY A 53 -11.60 -1.93 10.07
N LEU A 54 -10.98 -1.36 9.03
CA LEU A 54 -9.53 -1.22 8.96
C LEU A 54 -9.04 -0.16 9.97
N GLY A 55 -8.29 -0.60 10.98
CA GLY A 55 -7.77 0.26 12.03
C GLY A 55 -6.44 0.91 11.66
N ASP A 56 -5.51 0.11 11.18
CA ASP A 56 -4.12 0.50 10.96
C ASP A 56 -3.49 -0.27 9.80
N ILE A 57 -2.62 0.40 9.06
CA ILE A 57 -1.69 -0.20 8.10
C ILE A 57 -0.30 0.31 8.46
N GLU A 58 0.57 -0.61 8.89
CA GLU A 58 1.98 -0.33 9.12
C GLU A 58 2.80 -0.60 7.85
N VAL A 59 3.76 0.28 7.56
CA VAL A 59 4.74 0.11 6.49
C VAL A 59 6.15 0.27 7.07
N SER A 60 6.98 -0.74 6.83
CA SER A 60 8.36 -0.84 7.33
C SER A 60 9.26 -1.48 6.26
N VAL A 61 10.56 -1.53 6.53
CA VAL A 61 11.51 -2.28 5.68
C VAL A 61 11.55 -3.73 6.14
N ALA A 62 11.30 -4.66 5.22
CA ALA A 62 11.40 -6.09 5.51
C ALA A 62 12.81 -6.47 5.96
N SER A 63 12.89 -7.25 7.04
CA SER A 63 14.09 -7.89 7.53
C SER A 63 14.56 -9.01 6.60
N GLN A 64 15.84 -9.39 6.71
CA GLN A 64 16.41 -10.47 5.89
C GLN A 64 15.79 -11.85 6.14
N SER A 65 15.10 -12.02 7.26
CA SER A 65 14.47 -13.29 7.65
C SER A 65 13.01 -13.42 7.19
N GLU A 66 12.39 -12.34 6.70
CA GLU A 66 11.01 -12.37 6.24
C GLU A 66 10.92 -12.99 4.84
N VAL A 67 9.90 -13.83 4.64
CA VAL A 67 9.62 -14.47 3.36
C VAL A 67 8.49 -13.71 2.68
N ASP A 68 8.70 -13.33 1.43
CA ASP A 68 7.70 -12.63 0.63
C ASP A 68 6.42 -13.47 0.49
N ASN A 69 5.28 -12.86 0.82
CA ASN A 69 3.95 -13.43 0.60
C ASN A 69 3.12 -12.63 -0.42
N MET A 70 3.69 -11.56 -0.98
CA MET A 70 3.06 -10.62 -1.92
C MET A 70 4.05 -10.22 -3.01
N HIS A 71 3.55 -9.77 -4.17
CA HIS A 71 4.39 -9.27 -5.27
C HIS A 71 3.94 -7.87 -5.69
N LEU A 72 4.91 -7.01 -6.04
CA LEU A 72 4.62 -5.67 -6.57
C LEU A 72 4.35 -5.76 -8.08
N GLY A 73 3.11 -5.51 -8.48
CA GLY A 73 2.70 -5.42 -9.88
C GLY A 73 2.97 -4.04 -10.50
N GLY A 74 2.83 -3.95 -11.83
CA GLY A 74 2.84 -2.69 -12.56
C GLY A 74 1.49 -1.97 -12.56
N LEU A 75 1.38 -0.91 -13.36
CA LEU A 75 0.11 -0.23 -13.58
C LEU A 75 -0.94 -1.21 -14.14
N ALA A 76 -2.19 -1.07 -13.69
CA ALA A 76 -3.30 -1.78 -14.30
C ALA A 76 -3.54 -1.22 -15.72
N VAL A 77 -3.27 -2.05 -16.72
CA VAL A 77 -3.43 -1.72 -18.14
C VAL A 77 -4.74 -2.34 -18.60
N ALA A 78 -5.63 -1.54 -19.20
CA ALA A 78 -6.79 -2.11 -19.87
C ALA A 78 -6.31 -2.99 -21.05
N PRO A 79 -7.05 -4.04 -21.44
CA PRO A 79 -6.62 -5.01 -22.46
C PRO A 79 -6.14 -4.40 -23.79
N ASP A 80 -6.60 -3.19 -24.14
CA ASP A 80 -6.29 -2.51 -25.40
C ASP A 80 -5.39 -1.26 -25.25
N SER A 81 -4.78 -1.05 -24.07
CA SER A 81 -3.90 0.12 -23.88
C SER A 81 -2.51 -0.15 -24.47
N THR A 82 -2.05 0.75 -25.33
CA THR A 82 -0.64 0.81 -25.73
C THR A 82 0.20 1.23 -24.52
N LEU A 83 1.00 0.30 -23.99
CA LEU A 83 1.95 0.59 -22.91
C LEU A 83 3.07 1.52 -23.42
N PRO A 84 3.36 2.64 -22.73
CA PRO A 84 4.62 3.35 -22.97
C PRO A 84 5.80 2.45 -22.57
N PRO A 85 6.96 2.55 -23.26
CA PRO A 85 8.13 1.75 -22.92
C PRO A 85 8.54 2.01 -21.46
N ALA A 86 8.85 0.94 -20.73
CA ALA A 86 9.34 1.03 -19.35
C ALA A 86 10.60 1.91 -19.32
N GLY A 87 10.56 3.00 -18.55
CA GLY A 87 11.72 3.86 -18.32
C GLY A 87 12.79 3.11 -17.53
N HIS A 88 14.04 3.23 -17.97
CA HIS A 88 15.25 2.68 -17.35
C HIS A 88 15.60 3.32 -16.00
#